data_AF-A0A7W1RRU8-F1
#
_entry.id   AF-A0A7W1RRU8-F1
#
_cell.length_a   1.000
_cell.length_b   1.000
_cell.length_c   1.000
_cell.angle_alpha   90.00
_cell.angle_beta   90.00
_cell.angle_gamma   90.00
#
_symmetry.space_group_name_H-M   'P 1'
#
loop_
_entity.id
_entity.type
_entity.pdbx_description
1 polymer ?
#
loop_
_entity_poly.entity_id
_entity_poly.type
_entity_poly.pdbx_seq_one_letter_code
_entity_poly.pdbx_strand_id
1 'polypeptide(L)'
;ARDVRAAGVNIVLAPVADVGAPGGALSGRTYPGDADAVGASIRAAVRAYAPARVASTLKHFPGLGAAGANTDDVPVTIPASREELEQRETAPFAAGIEAGAPLVMASHALYPALDPKRIASQSPAILDGLLRDRLGFRGVVVTDSMEAQAVLDRSSLERAAVRSVGAGVDLVLMTGPGSYLRVRRALTREARRSPAFRRRVEESAARVEALRERLRARR
;
A
#
# COMPACT_ATOMS: atom_id res chain seq x y z
N ALA A 1 -3.21 6.48 -18.95
CA ALA A 1 -4.40 6.89 -18.18
C ALA A 1 -5.68 6.86 -19.02
N ARG A 2 -5.73 7.51 -20.19
CA ARG A 2 -6.90 7.46 -21.10
C ARG A 2 -7.27 6.04 -21.51
N ASP A 3 -6.29 5.22 -21.91
CA ASP A 3 -6.56 3.84 -22.35
C ASP A 3 -7.08 2.97 -21.20
N VAL A 4 -6.49 3.12 -20.00
CA VAL A 4 -6.97 2.48 -18.76
C VAL A 4 -8.45 2.82 -18.52
N ARG A 5 -8.81 4.11 -18.64
CA ARG A 5 -10.18 4.56 -18.45
C ARG A 5 -11.11 4.05 -19.55
N ALA A 6 -10.65 4.02 -20.80
CA ALA A 6 -11.40 3.49 -21.95
C ALA A 6 -11.69 1.99 -21.79
N ALA A 7 -10.77 1.24 -21.16
CA ALA A 7 -10.96 -0.16 -20.80
C ALA A 7 -11.90 -0.37 -19.58
N GLY A 8 -12.50 0.69 -19.04
CA GLY A 8 -13.40 0.62 -17.88
C GLY A 8 -12.68 0.52 -16.53
N VAL A 9 -11.35 0.62 -16.50
CA VAL A 9 -10.54 0.58 -15.27
C VAL A 9 -10.38 1.99 -14.71
N ASN A 10 -10.55 2.14 -13.39
CA ASN A 10 -10.50 3.44 -12.70
C ASN A 10 -9.48 3.49 -11.55
N ILE A 11 -8.74 2.40 -11.31
CA ILE A 11 -7.61 2.34 -10.37
C ILE A 11 -6.43 1.71 -11.09
N VAL A 12 -5.25 2.28 -10.96
CA VAL A 12 -3.98 1.68 -11.39
C VAL A 12 -3.11 1.42 -10.18
N LEU A 13 -2.53 0.23 -10.12
CA LEU A 13 -1.55 -0.13 -9.09
C LEU A 13 -0.16 0.40 -9.47
N ALA A 14 -0.08 1.72 -9.68
CA ALA A 14 1.08 2.48 -10.13
C ALA A 14 0.92 3.95 -9.70
N PRO A 15 2.01 4.73 -9.55
CA PRO A 15 3.41 4.37 -9.84
C PRO A 15 4.13 3.56 -8.73
N VAL A 16 5.21 2.88 -9.11
CA VAL A 16 6.20 2.34 -8.16
C VAL A 16 7.02 3.51 -7.62
N ALA A 17 6.87 3.80 -6.33
CA ALA A 17 7.49 4.89 -5.60
C ALA A 17 8.77 4.46 -4.84
N ASP A 18 9.17 3.19 -4.97
CA ASP A 18 10.39 2.67 -4.35
C ASP A 18 11.66 3.28 -4.96
N VAL A 19 12.66 3.58 -4.12
CA VAL A 19 13.99 4.00 -4.57
C VAL A 19 14.85 2.76 -4.84
N GLY A 20 14.90 2.34 -6.11
CA GLY A 20 15.52 1.07 -6.49
C GLY A 20 17.03 0.99 -6.24
N ALA A 21 17.50 -0.20 -5.87
CA ALA A 21 18.92 -0.56 -5.91
C ALA A 21 19.25 -1.29 -7.23
N PRO A 22 20.45 -1.06 -7.83
CA PRO A 22 20.90 -1.82 -9.00
C PRO A 22 20.85 -3.34 -8.75
N GLY A 23 20.24 -4.09 -9.67
CA GLY A 23 20.13 -5.55 -9.56
C GLY A 23 19.16 -6.06 -8.48
N GLY A 24 18.43 -5.17 -7.78
CA GLY A 24 17.43 -5.56 -6.80
C GLY A 24 16.17 -6.16 -7.40
N ALA A 25 15.28 -6.68 -6.55
CA ALA A 25 14.04 -7.35 -6.97
C ALA A 25 13.06 -6.46 -7.76
N LEU A 26 13.23 -5.14 -7.70
CA LEU A 26 12.44 -4.16 -8.44
C LEU A 26 13.15 -3.59 -9.68
N SER A 27 14.27 -4.18 -10.10
CA SER A 27 15.00 -3.75 -11.29
C SER A 27 14.07 -3.69 -12.52
N GLY A 28 14.15 -2.59 -13.28
CA GLY A 28 13.27 -2.32 -14.42
C GLY A 28 11.86 -1.85 -14.08
N ARG A 29 11.50 -1.75 -12.80
CA ARG A 29 10.18 -1.25 -12.34
C ARG A 29 10.24 0.12 -11.66
N THR A 30 11.41 0.50 -11.15
CA THR A 30 11.64 1.77 -10.44
C THR A 30 12.01 2.89 -11.42
N TYR A 31 11.68 4.13 -11.05
CA TYR A 31 12.21 5.29 -11.76
C TYR A 31 13.72 5.42 -11.50
N PRO A 32 14.51 5.90 -12.47
CA PRO A 32 15.93 6.09 -12.29
C PRO A 32 16.23 7.31 -11.40
N GLY A 33 17.37 7.28 -10.71
CA GLY A 33 17.88 8.40 -9.92
C GLY A 33 17.78 8.18 -8.41
N ASP A 34 18.09 9.24 -7.67
CA ASP A 34 17.96 9.29 -6.22
C ASP A 34 16.51 9.54 -5.77
N ALA A 35 16.30 9.65 -4.45
CA ALA A 35 14.96 9.82 -3.88
C ALA A 35 14.23 11.08 -4.40
N ASP A 36 14.97 12.16 -4.69
CA ASP A 36 14.39 13.41 -5.20
C ASP A 36 13.97 13.27 -6.67
N ALA A 37 14.82 12.65 -7.50
CA ALA A 37 14.51 12.37 -8.89
C ALA A 37 13.32 11.40 -9.03
N VAL A 38 13.29 10.35 -8.19
CA VAL A 38 12.14 9.43 -8.11
C VAL A 38 10.90 10.21 -7.65
N GLY A 39 10.98 11.01 -6.59
CA GLY A 39 9.87 11.82 -6.10
C GLY A 39 9.30 12.79 -7.14
N ALA A 40 10.15 13.41 -7.96
CA ALA A 40 9.71 14.25 -9.09
C ALA A 40 8.92 13.44 -10.13
N SER A 41 9.39 12.23 -10.46
CA SER A 41 8.70 11.32 -11.38
C SER A 41 7.35 10.85 -10.82
N ILE A 42 7.29 10.54 -9.52
CA ILE A 42 6.04 10.17 -8.83
C ILE A 42 5.03 11.32 -8.86
N ARG A 43 5.43 12.55 -8.54
CA ARG A 43 4.54 13.73 -8.65
C ARG A 43 3.97 13.88 -10.04
N ALA A 44 4.81 13.77 -11.07
CA ALA A 44 4.38 13.86 -12.46
C ALA A 44 3.38 12.76 -12.81
N ALA A 45 3.67 11.51 -12.45
CA ALA A 45 2.79 10.36 -12.71
C ALA A 45 1.42 10.51 -12.03
N VAL A 46 1.40 10.85 -10.73
CA VAL A 46 0.15 11.06 -9.97
C VAL A 46 -0.72 12.14 -10.62
N ARG A 47 -0.12 13.29 -10.98
CA ARG A 47 -0.82 14.39 -11.64
C ARG A 47 -1.35 13.99 -13.02
N ALA A 48 -0.65 13.13 -13.75
CA ALA A 48 -1.07 12.67 -15.07
C ALA A 48 -2.30 11.73 -15.04
N TYR A 49 -2.51 10.98 -13.95
CA TYR A 49 -3.68 10.12 -13.81
C TYR A 49 -4.97 10.87 -13.46
N ALA A 50 -4.86 11.97 -12.71
CA ALA A 50 -6.01 12.68 -12.14
C ALA A 50 -7.02 13.20 -13.18
N PRO A 51 -6.63 13.85 -14.31
CA PRO A 51 -7.60 14.36 -15.30
C PRO A 51 -8.44 13.26 -15.96
N ALA A 52 -7.87 12.06 -16.13
CA ALA A 52 -8.58 10.90 -16.68
C ALA A 52 -9.44 10.17 -15.64
N ARG A 53 -9.47 10.66 -14.39
CA ARG A 53 -10.18 10.04 -13.25
C ARG A 53 -9.79 8.57 -13.08
N VAL A 54 -8.48 8.35 -13.15
CA VAL A 54 -7.85 7.10 -12.79
C VAL A 54 -7.14 7.35 -11.47
N ALA A 55 -7.43 6.55 -10.45
CA ALA A 55 -6.79 6.64 -9.15
C ALA A 55 -5.44 5.92 -9.20
N SER A 56 -4.36 6.65 -8.90
CA SER A 56 -3.02 6.09 -8.74
C SER A 56 -2.82 5.49 -7.36
N THR A 57 -1.91 4.51 -7.28
CA THR A 57 -1.52 3.83 -6.05
C THR A 57 0.00 3.87 -5.91
N LEU A 58 0.51 4.60 -4.91
CA LEU A 58 1.93 4.60 -4.59
C LEU A 58 2.32 3.26 -3.99
N LYS A 59 3.41 2.64 -4.44
CA LYS A 59 3.84 1.33 -3.93
C LYS A 59 5.36 1.13 -3.95
N HIS A 60 5.95 0.38 -3.02
CA HIS A 60 5.33 -0.43 -1.95
C HIS A 60 5.75 0.12 -0.58
N PHE A 61 4.85 0.79 0.12
CA PHE A 61 5.16 1.57 1.32
C PHE A 61 5.65 0.68 2.49
N PRO A 62 6.69 1.07 3.26
CA PRO A 62 7.41 2.35 3.24
C PRO A 62 8.63 2.42 2.30
N GLY A 63 8.74 1.49 1.35
CA GLY A 63 9.87 1.37 0.42
C GLY A 63 10.37 -0.07 0.37
N LEU A 64 10.36 -0.67 -0.82
CA LEU A 64 10.82 -2.03 -1.08
C LEU A 64 12.08 -2.03 -1.98
N GLY A 65 12.66 -0.86 -2.23
CA GLY A 65 13.76 -0.66 -3.20
C GLY A 65 15.04 -1.46 -2.91
N ALA A 66 15.32 -1.71 -1.63
CA ALA A 66 16.46 -2.49 -1.17
C ALA A 66 16.20 -4.01 -1.08
N ALA A 67 15.03 -4.50 -1.52
CA ALA A 67 14.70 -5.91 -1.46
C ALA A 67 15.60 -6.73 -2.40
N GLY A 68 16.29 -7.73 -1.84
CA GLY A 68 17.10 -8.69 -2.61
C GLY A 68 16.29 -9.81 -3.26
N ALA A 69 15.01 -9.96 -2.92
CA ALA A 69 14.11 -10.96 -3.47
C ALA A 69 12.66 -10.41 -3.54
N ASN A 70 11.79 -11.07 -4.30
CA ASN A 70 10.38 -10.69 -4.38
C ASN A 70 9.61 -11.25 -3.17
N THR A 71 8.80 -10.40 -2.53
CA THR A 71 7.94 -10.78 -1.40
C THR A 71 6.84 -11.78 -1.78
N ASP A 72 6.50 -11.88 -3.06
CA ASP A 72 5.56 -12.89 -3.58
C ASP A 72 6.09 -14.30 -3.35
N ASP A 73 7.41 -14.48 -3.43
CA ASP A 73 8.07 -15.78 -3.43
C ASP A 73 8.65 -16.15 -2.05
N VAL A 74 9.14 -15.15 -1.31
CA VAL A 74 9.81 -15.37 -0.01
C VAL A 74 9.59 -14.21 0.97
N PRO A 75 9.68 -14.44 2.30
CA PRO A 75 9.77 -13.36 3.27
C PRO A 75 11.02 -12.50 3.06
N VAL A 76 10.85 -11.18 3.08
CA VAL A 76 11.94 -10.19 2.92
C VAL A 76 12.04 -9.31 4.16
N THR A 77 13.28 -9.03 4.57
CA THR A 77 13.59 -8.03 5.61
C THR A 77 14.39 -6.89 4.97
N ILE A 78 13.98 -5.65 5.22
CA ILE A 78 14.70 -4.44 4.81
C ILE A 78 15.53 -3.95 6.00
N PRO A 79 16.87 -4.10 5.98
CA PRO A 79 17.73 -3.79 7.12
C PRO A 79 18.12 -2.30 7.20
N ALA A 80 17.35 -1.41 6.57
CA ALA A 80 17.59 0.03 6.59
C ALA A 80 17.36 0.61 8.00
N SER A 81 18.14 1.63 8.34
CA SER A 81 17.96 2.42 9.55
C SER A 81 16.63 3.18 9.52
N ARG A 82 16.17 3.62 10.69
CA ARG A 82 14.97 4.48 10.77
C ARG A 82 15.17 5.77 9.98
N GLU A 83 16.36 6.35 10.04
CA GLU A 83 16.68 7.58 9.33
C GLU A 83 16.60 7.41 7.81
N GLU A 84 17.23 6.36 7.27
CA GLU A 84 17.14 6.04 5.84
C GLU A 84 15.69 5.79 5.40
N LEU A 85 14.90 5.08 6.21
CA LEU A 85 13.49 4.85 5.92
C LEU A 85 12.68 6.14 5.92
N GLU A 86 12.85 7.00 6.93
CA GLU A 86 12.06 8.23 7.10
C GLU A 86 12.51 9.38 6.18
N GLN A 87 13.77 9.42 5.74
CA GLN A 87 14.31 10.51 4.92
C GLN A 87 14.46 10.14 3.44
N ARG A 88 14.89 8.91 3.12
CA ARG A 88 15.19 8.50 1.75
C ARG A 88 14.07 7.68 1.14
N GLU A 89 13.66 6.59 1.79
CA GLU A 89 12.70 5.63 1.21
C GLU A 89 11.27 6.19 1.13
N THR A 90 10.85 6.98 2.12
CA THR A 90 9.52 7.61 2.15
C THR A 90 9.41 8.89 1.34
N ALA A 91 10.53 9.52 0.93
CA ALA A 91 10.51 10.81 0.23
C ALA A 91 9.66 10.79 -1.05
N PRO A 92 9.76 9.77 -1.94
CA PRO A 92 8.87 9.69 -3.10
C PRO A 92 7.40 9.47 -2.73
N PHE A 93 7.11 8.80 -1.62
CA PHE A 93 5.74 8.63 -1.14
C PHE A 93 5.17 9.97 -0.64
N ALA A 94 5.93 10.74 0.13
CA ALA A 94 5.55 12.09 0.56
C ALA A 94 5.22 12.97 -0.66
N ALA A 95 6.10 12.96 -1.66
CA ALA A 95 5.91 13.68 -2.91
C ALA A 95 4.61 13.27 -3.64
N GLY A 96 4.31 11.97 -3.71
CA GLY A 96 3.07 11.47 -4.31
C GLY A 96 1.81 11.83 -3.51
N ILE A 97 1.90 11.81 -2.17
CA ILE A 97 0.81 12.21 -1.27
C ILE A 97 0.49 13.69 -1.46
N GLU A 98 1.50 14.56 -1.48
CA GLU A 98 1.35 16.00 -1.76
C GLU A 98 0.75 16.26 -3.15
N ALA A 99 1.08 15.43 -4.14
CA ALA A 99 0.48 15.49 -5.47
C ALA A 99 -0.98 14.99 -5.53
N GLY A 100 -1.52 14.46 -4.43
CA GLY A 100 -2.92 14.03 -4.33
C GLY A 100 -3.17 12.55 -4.67
N ALA A 101 -2.16 11.69 -4.49
CA ALA A 101 -2.32 10.25 -4.70
C ALA A 101 -3.47 9.69 -3.81
N PRO A 102 -4.46 9.00 -4.41
CA PRO A 102 -5.58 8.47 -3.63
C PRO A 102 -5.31 7.20 -2.85
N LEU A 103 -4.38 6.37 -3.31
CA LEU A 103 -4.05 5.10 -2.67
C LEU A 103 -2.56 4.99 -2.37
N VAL A 104 -2.27 4.25 -1.30
CA VAL A 104 -0.94 3.75 -0.96
C VAL A 104 -1.04 2.26 -0.72
N MET A 105 -0.18 1.48 -1.38
CA MET A 105 -0.07 0.05 -1.19
C MET A 105 1.01 -0.26 -0.17
N ALA A 106 0.67 -1.03 0.85
CA ALA A 106 1.59 -1.44 1.90
C ALA A 106 2.38 -2.70 1.51
N SER A 107 3.69 -2.66 1.73
CA SER A 107 4.63 -3.77 1.54
C SER A 107 4.35 -4.96 2.47
N HIS A 108 4.76 -6.15 2.05
CA HIS A 108 4.80 -7.36 2.88
C HIS A 108 6.18 -7.67 3.47
N ALA A 109 7.15 -6.77 3.35
CA ALA A 109 8.46 -6.91 3.99
C ALA A 109 8.44 -6.52 5.48
N LEU A 110 9.43 -7.01 6.22
CA LEU A 110 9.74 -6.63 7.61
C LEU A 110 10.72 -5.45 7.64
N TYR A 111 10.49 -4.50 8.54
CA TYR A 111 11.30 -3.29 8.70
C TYR A 111 11.73 -3.15 10.17
N PRO A 112 12.81 -3.80 10.62
CA PRO A 112 13.13 -3.92 12.05
C PRO A 112 13.31 -2.60 12.79
N ALA A 113 13.80 -1.56 12.10
CA ALA A 113 13.94 -0.21 12.67
C ALA A 113 12.60 0.50 12.95
N LEU A 114 11.51 0.05 12.29
CA LEU A 114 10.16 0.60 12.45
C LEU A 114 9.27 -0.31 13.31
N ASP A 115 9.20 -1.60 12.99
CA ASP A 115 8.50 -2.64 13.75
C ASP A 115 9.24 -3.99 13.57
N PRO A 116 9.92 -4.51 14.60
CA PRO A 116 10.68 -5.76 14.49
C PRO A 116 9.82 -7.01 14.44
N LYS A 117 8.50 -6.91 14.66
CA LYS A 117 7.60 -8.07 14.79
C LYS A 117 6.63 -8.22 13.64
N ARG A 118 6.28 -7.13 12.94
CA ARG A 118 5.21 -7.12 11.94
C ARG A 118 5.71 -6.57 10.61
N ILE A 119 5.30 -7.25 9.53
CA ILE A 119 5.45 -6.74 8.18
C ILE A 119 4.65 -5.44 8.01
N ALA A 120 5.06 -4.57 7.07
CA ALA A 120 4.49 -3.22 6.94
C ALA A 120 2.95 -3.22 6.80
N SER A 121 2.38 -4.11 5.99
CA SER A 121 0.92 -4.25 5.82
C SER A 121 0.15 -4.64 7.08
N GLN A 122 0.84 -5.07 8.14
CA GLN A 122 0.25 -5.50 9.42
C GLN A 122 0.78 -4.67 10.61
N SER A 123 1.50 -3.58 10.39
CA SER A 123 2.11 -2.77 11.45
C SER A 123 1.40 -1.42 11.66
N PRO A 124 0.75 -1.20 12.82
CA PRO A 124 0.20 0.11 13.16
C PRO A 124 1.26 1.22 13.24
N ALA A 125 2.49 0.88 13.66
CA ALA A 125 3.59 1.84 13.72
C ALA A 125 3.95 2.39 12.34
N ILE A 126 3.83 1.55 11.30
CA ILE A 126 4.12 1.93 9.91
C ILE A 126 2.89 2.58 9.26
N LEU A 127 1.70 1.97 9.37
CA LEU A 127 0.52 2.45 8.64
C LEU A 127 -0.18 3.63 9.31
N ASP A 128 -0.40 3.58 10.62
CA ASP A 128 -1.02 4.72 11.32
C ASP A 128 0.09 5.73 11.71
N GLY A 129 1.18 5.26 12.34
CA GLY A 129 2.26 6.15 12.79
C GLY A 129 3.04 6.84 11.66
N LEU A 130 3.68 6.10 10.77
CA LEU A 130 4.51 6.70 9.72
C LEU A 130 3.65 7.27 8.57
N LEU A 131 2.74 6.49 8.00
CA LEU A 131 1.98 6.92 6.83
C LEU A 131 0.89 7.96 7.15
N ARG A 132 0.02 7.70 8.13
CA ARG A 132 -1.08 8.62 8.43
C ARG A 132 -0.63 9.79 9.31
N ASP A 133 0.09 9.55 10.40
CA ASP A 133 0.40 10.63 11.34
C ASP A 133 1.57 11.49 10.86
N ARG A 134 2.69 10.87 10.47
CA ARG A 134 3.89 11.62 10.04
C ARG A 134 3.79 12.15 8.61
N LEU A 135 3.33 11.36 7.65
CA LEU A 135 3.18 11.80 6.25
C LEU A 135 1.82 12.40 5.93
N GLY A 136 0.87 12.42 6.88
CA GLY A 136 -0.42 13.07 6.70
C GLY A 136 -1.34 12.38 5.70
N PHE A 137 -1.11 11.11 5.33
CA PHE A 137 -1.95 10.44 4.34
C PHE A 137 -3.38 10.23 4.87
N ARG A 138 -4.37 10.64 4.06
CA ARG A 138 -5.81 10.51 4.38
C ARG A 138 -6.59 9.67 3.36
N GLY A 139 -5.91 9.16 2.33
CA GLY A 139 -6.51 8.29 1.32
C GLY A 139 -6.66 6.85 1.78
N VAL A 140 -6.84 5.97 0.80
CA VAL A 140 -7.08 4.54 0.98
C VAL A 140 -5.75 3.79 1.05
N VAL A 141 -5.55 3.03 2.13
CA VAL A 141 -4.42 2.09 2.25
C VAL A 141 -4.89 0.72 1.74
N VAL A 142 -4.15 0.16 0.79
CA VAL A 142 -4.40 -1.18 0.24
C VAL A 142 -3.24 -2.11 0.58
N THR A 143 -3.49 -3.40 0.80
CA THR A 143 -2.38 -4.37 0.87
C THR A 143 -1.80 -4.60 -0.52
N ASP A 144 -0.57 -5.12 -0.58
CA ASP A 144 -0.18 -5.95 -1.72
C ASP A 144 -0.98 -7.27 -1.72
N SER A 145 -0.69 -8.19 -2.65
CA SER A 145 -1.37 -9.48 -2.74
C SER A 145 -1.25 -10.27 -1.44
N MET A 146 -2.38 -10.54 -0.78
CA MET A 146 -2.40 -11.32 0.46
C MET A 146 -1.98 -12.78 0.26
N GLU A 147 -2.01 -13.27 -0.98
CA GLU A 147 -1.51 -14.58 -1.38
C GLU A 147 0.02 -14.66 -1.54
N ALA A 148 0.77 -13.57 -1.29
CA ALA A 148 2.23 -13.59 -1.29
C ALA A 148 2.81 -14.52 -0.21
N GLN A 149 3.91 -15.22 -0.51
CA GLN A 149 4.55 -16.13 0.43
C GLN A 149 5.01 -15.42 1.72
N ALA A 150 5.47 -14.17 1.61
CA ALA A 150 5.81 -13.32 2.77
C ALA A 150 4.66 -13.14 3.78
N VAL A 151 3.40 -13.32 3.34
CA VAL A 151 2.21 -13.30 4.19
C VAL A 151 1.87 -14.72 4.68
N LEU A 152 1.84 -15.68 3.76
CA LEU A 152 1.40 -17.06 4.02
C LEU A 152 2.31 -17.80 5.01
N ASP A 153 3.62 -17.52 5.00
CA ASP A 153 4.57 -18.08 5.98
C ASP A 153 4.32 -17.61 7.41
N ARG A 154 3.59 -16.50 7.58
CA ARG A 154 3.36 -15.91 8.91
C ARG A 154 2.03 -16.31 9.51
N SER A 155 1.00 -16.53 8.68
CA SER A 155 -0.35 -16.89 9.13
C SER A 155 -1.28 -17.23 7.95
N SER A 156 -2.45 -17.79 8.25
CA SER A 156 -3.51 -17.94 7.25
C SER A 156 -4.00 -16.59 6.70
N LEU A 157 -4.54 -16.60 5.47
CA LEU A 157 -5.13 -15.43 4.80
C LEU A 157 -6.14 -14.69 5.68
N GLU A 158 -7.01 -15.42 6.40
CA GLU A 158 -8.02 -14.81 7.28
C GLU A 158 -7.39 -14.03 8.43
N ARG A 159 -6.38 -14.61 9.09
CA ARG A 159 -5.68 -13.96 10.19
C ARG A 159 -4.88 -12.78 9.69
N ALA A 160 -4.22 -12.93 8.55
CA ALA A 160 -3.46 -11.86 7.92
C ALA A 160 -4.36 -10.68 7.53
N ALA A 161 -5.53 -10.93 6.96
CA ALA A 161 -6.48 -9.88 6.58
C ALA A 161 -7.03 -9.13 7.81
N VAL A 162 -7.41 -9.85 8.87
CA VAL A 162 -7.85 -9.24 10.14
C VAL A 162 -6.74 -8.37 10.74
N ARG A 163 -5.49 -8.87 10.77
CA ARG A 163 -4.35 -8.09 11.25
C ARG A 163 -4.10 -6.84 10.41
N SER A 164 -4.20 -6.95 9.09
CA SER A 164 -3.93 -5.84 8.17
C SER A 164 -4.97 -4.72 8.35
N VAL A 165 -6.25 -5.06 8.39
CA VAL A 165 -7.33 -4.08 8.65
C VAL A 165 -7.18 -3.47 10.04
N GLY A 166 -6.92 -4.29 11.05
CA GLY A 166 -6.69 -3.81 12.42
C GLY A 166 -5.46 -2.90 12.56
N ALA A 167 -4.52 -2.97 11.62
CA ALA A 167 -3.28 -2.20 11.65
C ALA A 167 -3.32 -0.88 10.88
N GLY A 168 -4.27 -0.68 9.96
CA GLY A 168 -4.02 0.37 8.97
C GLY A 168 -4.91 0.36 7.75
N VAL A 169 -5.12 -0.85 7.22
CA VAL A 169 -5.55 -1.09 5.85
C VAL A 169 -7.04 -0.85 5.66
N ASP A 170 -7.37 -0.20 4.55
CA ASP A 170 -8.74 0.06 4.12
C ASP A 170 -9.23 -0.96 3.06
N LEU A 171 -8.33 -1.45 2.20
CA LEU A 171 -8.63 -2.45 1.17
C LEU A 171 -7.69 -3.65 1.26
N VAL A 172 -8.26 -4.86 1.30
CA VAL A 172 -7.50 -6.12 1.26
C VAL A 172 -7.49 -6.64 -0.17
N LEU A 173 -6.30 -6.70 -0.78
CA LEU A 173 -6.12 -7.16 -2.16
C LEU A 173 -5.94 -8.67 -2.21
N MET A 174 -6.79 -9.32 -3.03
CA MET A 174 -6.76 -10.76 -3.27
C MET A 174 -6.58 -11.01 -4.75
N THR A 175 -5.72 -11.96 -5.12
CA THR A 175 -5.46 -12.33 -6.51
C THR A 175 -6.02 -13.71 -6.88
N GLY A 176 -6.26 -14.57 -5.89
CA GLY A 176 -6.77 -15.94 -6.10
C GLY A 176 -8.28 -16.01 -6.31
N PRO A 177 -8.79 -16.83 -7.26
CA PRO A 177 -10.21 -17.07 -7.42
C PRO A 177 -10.86 -17.61 -6.13
N GLY A 178 -11.86 -16.90 -5.60
CA GLY A 178 -12.65 -17.34 -4.45
C GLY A 178 -11.98 -17.19 -3.08
N SER A 179 -10.70 -16.82 -3.00
CA SER A 179 -9.96 -16.61 -1.73
C SER A 179 -10.64 -15.53 -0.86
N TYR A 180 -11.22 -14.51 -1.50
CA TYR A 180 -11.95 -13.42 -0.84
C TYR A 180 -13.14 -13.89 0.02
N LEU A 181 -13.75 -15.04 -0.26
CA LEU A 181 -14.92 -15.52 0.51
C LEU A 181 -14.55 -15.85 1.95
N ARG A 182 -13.40 -16.49 2.16
CA ARG A 182 -12.89 -16.84 3.50
C ARG A 182 -12.48 -15.58 4.26
N VAL A 183 -11.78 -14.66 3.59
CA VAL A 183 -11.37 -13.36 4.14
C VAL A 183 -12.59 -12.53 4.56
N ARG A 184 -13.59 -12.39 3.69
CA ARG A 184 -14.84 -11.66 3.99
C ARG A 184 -15.53 -12.22 5.23
N ARG A 185 -15.65 -13.55 5.35
CA ARG A 185 -16.26 -14.21 6.51
C ARG A 185 -15.47 -13.92 7.79
N ALA A 186 -14.14 -13.92 7.73
CA ALA A 186 -13.29 -13.63 8.87
C ALA A 186 -13.43 -12.18 9.34
N LEU A 187 -13.32 -11.21 8.42
CA LEU A 187 -13.49 -9.78 8.72
C LEU A 187 -14.87 -9.49 9.32
N THR A 188 -15.93 -10.07 8.74
CA THR A 188 -17.31 -9.92 9.25
C THR A 188 -17.44 -10.50 10.67
N ARG A 189 -16.83 -11.66 10.92
CA ARG A 189 -16.86 -12.30 12.23
C ARG A 189 -16.14 -11.43 13.27
N GLU A 190 -14.97 -10.90 12.93
CA GLU A 190 -14.22 -10.04 13.84
C GLU A 190 -14.97 -8.73 14.14
N ALA A 191 -15.55 -8.08 13.12
CA ALA A 191 -16.37 -6.88 13.30
C ALA A 191 -17.62 -7.12 14.16
N ARG A 192 -18.19 -8.33 14.15
CA ARG A 192 -19.29 -8.69 15.06
C ARG A 192 -18.83 -8.85 16.50
N ARG A 193 -17.62 -9.38 16.72
CA ARG A 193 -17.09 -9.68 18.06
C ARG A 193 -16.41 -8.49 18.73
N SER A 194 -15.77 -7.62 17.97
CA SER A 194 -14.97 -6.49 18.47
C SER A 194 -15.55 -5.14 18.03
N PRO A 195 -16.12 -4.35 18.96
CA PRO A 195 -16.59 -2.99 18.64
C PRO A 195 -15.48 -2.07 18.11
N ALA A 196 -14.25 -2.24 18.60
CA ALA A 196 -13.10 -1.47 18.11
C ALA A 196 -12.77 -1.82 16.65
N PHE A 197 -12.77 -3.11 16.30
CA PHE A 197 -12.54 -3.54 14.93
C PHE A 197 -13.68 -3.10 13.99
N ARG A 198 -14.92 -3.12 14.47
CA ARG A 198 -16.07 -2.60 13.72
C ARG A 198 -15.89 -1.14 13.32
N ARG A 199 -15.51 -0.27 14.27
CA ARG A 199 -15.22 1.14 14.00
C ARG A 199 -14.11 1.29 12.96
N ARG A 200 -13.06 0.47 13.04
CA ARG A 200 -11.98 0.48 12.04
C ARG A 200 -12.51 0.16 10.64
N VAL A 201 -13.38 -0.84 10.51
CA VAL A 201 -14.01 -1.19 9.23
C VAL A 201 -14.91 -0.07 8.72
N GLU A 202 -15.66 0.59 9.59
CA GLU A 202 -16.54 1.73 9.24
C GLU A 202 -15.73 2.94 8.72
N GLU A 203 -14.64 3.29 9.40
CA GLU A 203 -13.71 4.34 8.96
C GLU A 203 -13.11 4.04 7.59
N SER A 204 -12.69 2.78 7.38
CA SER A 204 -12.14 2.33 6.11
C SER A 204 -13.19 2.35 4.99
N ALA A 205 -14.40 1.90 5.28
CA ALA A 205 -15.51 1.96 4.32
C ALA A 205 -15.81 3.41 3.91
N ALA A 206 -15.78 4.37 4.84
CA ALA A 206 -15.98 5.78 4.54
C ALA A 206 -14.91 6.32 3.57
N ARG A 207 -13.63 5.98 3.75
CA ARG A 207 -12.56 6.38 2.82
C ARG A 207 -12.74 5.76 1.43
N VAL A 208 -13.14 4.49 1.38
CA VAL A 208 -13.37 3.77 0.12
C VAL A 208 -14.57 4.35 -0.62
N GLU A 209 -15.68 4.65 0.06
CA GLU A 209 -16.84 5.29 -0.58
C GLU A 209 -16.51 6.70 -1.08
N ALA A 210 -15.81 7.52 -0.29
CA ALA A 210 -15.35 8.84 -0.74
C ALA A 210 -14.48 8.76 -2.00
N LEU A 211 -13.60 7.75 -2.10
CA LEU A 211 -12.84 7.49 -3.32
C LEU A 211 -13.75 7.08 -4.49
N ARG A 212 -14.72 6.18 -4.27
CA ARG A 212 -15.67 5.75 -5.31
C ARG A 212 -16.49 6.91 -5.85
N GLU A 213 -16.99 7.78 -4.97
CA GLU A 213 -17.75 8.99 -5.34
C GLU A 213 -16.90 9.92 -6.20
N ARG A 214 -15.65 10.19 -5.78
CA ARG A 214 -14.72 11.03 -6.54
C ARG A 214 -14.43 10.49 -7.94
N LEU A 215 -14.39 9.16 -8.11
CA LEU A 215 -14.17 8.51 -9.41
C LEU A 215 -15.43 8.43 -10.29
N ARG A 216 -16.62 8.54 -9.70
CA ARG A 216 -17.93 8.50 -10.37
C ARG A 216 -18.44 9.89 -10.80
N ALA A 217 -18.29 10.90 -9.97
CA ALA A 217 -18.94 12.21 -10.11
C ALA A 217 -18.64 12.88 -11.46
N ARG A 218 -19.55 12.81 -12.45
CA ARG A 218 -19.48 13.58 -13.70
C ARG A 218 -19.54 15.08 -13.33
N ARG A 219 -18.59 15.87 -13.85
CA ARG A 219 -18.80 17.32 -13.90
C ARG A 219 -19.52 17.60 -15.20
#